data_AF-A0A0P7ZWW3-F1
#
_entry.id   AF-A0A0P7ZWW3-F1
#
_cell.length_a   1.000
_cell.length_b   1.000
_cell.length_c   1.000
_cell.angle_alpha   90.00
_cell.angle_beta   90.00
_cell.angle_gamma   90.00
#
_symmetry.space_group_name_H-M   'P 1'
#
loop_
_entity.id
_entity.type
_entity.pdbx_description
1 polymer ?
#
loop_
_entity_poly.entity_id
_entity_poly.type
_entity_poly.pdbx_seq_one_letter_code
_entity_poly.pdbx_strand_id
1 'polypeptide(L)'
;MEAKRTTEGNDGLTVILALSYSGQWEITQATKRIAQKFSEGKLKVEEINQQLIEDHLETAGIPNPELMIRTSGEYRISNFLLWQLAYTELHFTPVLWPDFRREHLIEAVLDYQKRERRFGKTGEQVKS
;
A
#
# COMPACT_ATOMS: atom_id res chain seq x y z
N MET A 1 8.21 -20.17 4.13
CA MET A 1 7.14 -20.55 5.10
C MET A 1 7.66 -20.59 6.53
N GLU A 2 8.88 -21.10 6.76
CA GLU A 2 9.50 -21.15 8.08
C GLU A 2 9.54 -19.79 8.80
N ALA A 3 10.05 -18.74 8.14
CA ALA A 3 10.12 -17.39 8.72
C ALA A 3 8.77 -16.89 9.25
N LYS A 4 7.68 -17.04 8.47
CA LYS A 4 6.33 -16.63 8.88
C LYS A 4 5.86 -17.35 10.14
N ARG A 5 6.07 -18.68 10.20
CA ARG A 5 5.68 -19.51 11.35
C ARG A 5 6.48 -19.15 12.60
N THR A 6 7.79 -18.94 12.46
CA THR A 6 8.66 -18.60 13.59
C THR A 6 8.37 -17.21 14.17
N THR A 7 7.73 -16.32 13.40
CA THR A 7 7.41 -14.94 13.82
C THR A 7 5.92 -14.68 14.03
N GLU A 8 5.05 -15.71 13.99
CA GLU A 8 3.59 -15.52 14.00
C GLU A 8 3.05 -14.95 15.33
N GLY A 9 3.77 -15.18 16.43
CA GLY A 9 3.41 -14.66 17.76
C GLY A 9 4.00 -13.28 18.09
N ASN A 10 4.72 -12.65 17.17
CA ASN A 10 5.30 -11.32 17.41
C ASN A 10 4.22 -10.23 17.28
N ASP A 11 4.27 -9.24 18.16
CA ASP A 11 3.30 -8.13 18.25
C ASP A 11 3.91 -6.74 18.00
N GLY A 12 5.25 -6.63 17.94
CA GLY A 12 5.92 -5.35 17.80
C GLY A 12 5.96 -4.79 16.36
N LEU A 13 6.46 -5.56 15.40
CA LEU A 13 6.63 -5.11 14.01
C LEU A 13 6.25 -6.21 13.02
N THR A 14 5.40 -5.85 12.07
CA THR A 14 5.09 -6.69 10.91
C THR A 14 5.92 -6.22 9.72
N VAL A 15 6.78 -7.10 9.19
CA VAL A 15 7.53 -6.86 7.95
C VAL A 15 6.92 -7.70 6.83
N ILE A 16 6.51 -7.03 5.76
CA ILE A 16 5.94 -7.67 4.57
C ILE A 16 6.94 -7.55 3.43
N LEU A 17 7.31 -8.69 2.84
CA LEU A 17 8.20 -8.77 1.70
C LEU A 17 7.39 -9.06 0.44
N ALA A 18 7.34 -8.09 -0.47
CA ALA A 18 6.64 -8.23 -1.74
C ALA A 18 7.55 -8.93 -2.78
N LEU A 19 7.51 -10.26 -2.82
CA LEU A 19 8.32 -11.09 -3.71
C LEU A 19 7.53 -11.49 -4.96
N SER A 20 8.08 -11.23 -6.14
CA SER A 20 7.38 -11.43 -7.43
C SER A 20 6.01 -10.73 -7.48
N TYR A 21 5.86 -9.64 -6.74
CA TYR A 21 4.61 -8.89 -6.61
C TYR A 21 4.45 -7.86 -7.73
N SER A 22 3.21 -7.61 -8.13
CA SER A 22 2.79 -6.61 -9.10
C SER A 22 1.36 -6.17 -8.75
N GLY A 23 1.11 -4.85 -8.70
CA GLY A 23 -0.20 -4.31 -8.35
C GLY A 23 -1.27 -4.64 -9.40
N GLN A 24 -0.93 -4.57 -10.69
CA GLN A 24 -1.83 -5.00 -11.76
C GLN A 24 -2.15 -6.49 -11.66
N TRP A 25 -1.16 -7.33 -11.32
CA TRP A 25 -1.39 -8.76 -11.13
C TRP A 25 -2.34 -9.01 -9.95
N GLU A 26 -2.12 -8.33 -8.83
CA GLU A 26 -2.97 -8.43 -7.63
C GLU A 26 -4.43 -8.06 -7.94
N ILE A 27 -4.66 -6.91 -8.59
CA ILE A 27 -6.01 -6.47 -8.99
C ILE A 27 -6.64 -7.48 -9.95
N THR A 28 -5.85 -8.07 -10.85
CA THR A 28 -6.33 -9.12 -11.76
C THR A 28 -6.74 -10.37 -11.00
N GLN A 29 -5.97 -10.81 -9.98
CA GLN A 29 -6.35 -11.96 -9.16
C GLN A 29 -7.59 -11.68 -8.30
N ALA A 30 -7.68 -10.49 -7.70
CA ALA A 30 -8.87 -10.07 -6.95
C ALA A 30 -10.13 -10.10 -7.82
N THR A 31 -10.06 -9.51 -9.02
CA THR A 31 -11.14 -9.52 -10.00
C THR A 31 -11.54 -10.94 -10.38
N LYS A 32 -10.58 -11.85 -10.64
CA LYS A 32 -10.87 -13.26 -10.94
C LYS A 32 -11.57 -13.97 -9.79
N ARG A 33 -11.14 -13.76 -8.55
CA ARG A 33 -11.78 -14.33 -7.35
C ARG A 33 -13.22 -13.84 -7.18
N ILE A 34 -13.46 -12.55 -7.39
CA ILE A 34 -14.80 -11.96 -7.31
C ILE A 34 -15.70 -12.52 -8.42
N ALA A 35 -15.21 -12.57 -9.66
CA ALA A 35 -15.95 -13.13 -10.79
C ALA A 35 -16.32 -14.60 -10.57
N GLN A 36 -15.42 -15.40 -9.98
CA GLN A 36 -15.70 -16.79 -9.63
C GLN A 36 -16.83 -16.90 -8.60
N LYS A 37 -16.81 -16.08 -7.53
CA LYS A 37 -17.89 -16.06 -6.53
C LYS A 37 -19.23 -15.64 -7.12
N PHE A 38 -19.23 -14.67 -8.04
CA PHE A 38 -20.43 -14.27 -8.78
C PHE A 38 -20.97 -15.42 -9.64
N SER A 39 -20.12 -16.09 -10.42
CA SER A 39 -20.51 -17.22 -11.26
C SER A 39 -21.06 -18.42 -10.46
N GLU A 40 -20.65 -18.57 -9.20
CA GLU A 40 -21.14 -19.60 -8.29
C GLU A 40 -22.45 -19.21 -7.57
N GLY A 41 -22.98 -18.00 -7.83
CA GLY A 41 -24.18 -17.49 -7.16
C GLY A 41 -23.96 -17.11 -5.70
N LYS A 42 -22.71 -16.98 -5.25
CA LYS A 42 -22.32 -16.62 -3.87
C LYS A 42 -22.20 -15.11 -3.65
N LEU A 43 -22.37 -14.33 -4.70
CA LEU A 43 -22.21 -12.88 -4.73
C LEU A 43 -23.11 -12.32 -5.83
N LYS A 44 -23.74 -11.17 -5.59
CA LYS A 44 -24.46 -10.38 -6.60
C LYS A 44 -23.63 -9.17 -7.03
N VAL A 45 -23.90 -8.63 -8.22
CA VAL A 45 -23.15 -7.49 -8.76
C VAL A 45 -23.28 -6.26 -7.86
N GLU A 46 -24.45 -6.05 -7.26
CA GLU A 46 -24.75 -4.90 -6.39
C GLU A 46 -23.95 -4.93 -5.08
N GLU A 47 -23.39 -6.08 -4.71
CA GLU A 47 -22.52 -6.24 -3.54
C GLU A 47 -21.06 -5.89 -3.86
N ILE A 48 -20.70 -5.70 -5.14
CA ILE A 48 -19.35 -5.31 -5.57
C ILE A 48 -19.14 -3.83 -5.27
N ASN A 49 -18.30 -3.55 -4.29
CA ASN A 49 -17.89 -2.21 -3.88
C ASN A 49 -16.39 -2.17 -3.56
N GLN A 50 -15.89 -1.00 -3.15
CA GLN A 50 -14.47 -0.81 -2.83
C GLN A 50 -13.98 -1.77 -1.73
N GLN A 51 -14.76 -1.96 -0.66
CA GLN A 51 -14.41 -2.86 0.44
C GLN A 51 -14.33 -4.31 -0.03
N LEU A 52 -15.28 -4.76 -0.85
CA LEU A 52 -15.23 -6.11 -1.42
C LEU A 52 -13.95 -6.31 -2.24
N ILE A 53 -13.54 -5.33 -3.04
CA ILE A 53 -12.29 -5.43 -3.80
C ILE A 53 -11.09 -5.54 -2.84
N GLU A 54 -11.02 -4.68 -1.82
CA GLU A 54 -9.97 -4.68 -0.80
C GLU A 54 -9.85 -6.03 -0.08
N ASP A 55 -10.98 -6.64 0.29
CA ASP A 55 -11.03 -7.96 0.94
C ASP A 55 -10.55 -9.11 0.04
N HIS A 56 -10.43 -8.87 -1.27
CA HIS A 56 -9.96 -9.85 -2.25
C HIS A 56 -8.56 -9.55 -2.80
N LEU A 57 -7.89 -8.49 -2.37
CA LEU A 57 -6.48 -8.23 -2.69
C LEU A 57 -5.56 -9.21 -1.93
N GLU A 58 -4.32 -9.39 -2.40
CA GLU A 58 -3.33 -10.20 -1.65
C GLU A 58 -2.92 -9.51 -0.35
N THR A 59 -3.05 -8.19 -0.29
CA THR A 59 -2.85 -7.41 0.94
C THR A 59 -4.09 -7.31 1.83
N ALA A 60 -5.14 -8.11 1.61
CA ALA A 60 -6.33 -8.07 2.46
C ALA A 60 -5.96 -8.22 3.95
N GLY A 61 -6.52 -7.37 4.81
CA GLY A 61 -6.19 -7.31 6.24
C GLY A 61 -4.88 -6.60 6.60
N ILE A 62 -4.14 -6.09 5.61
CA ILE A 62 -2.96 -5.25 5.82
C ILE A 62 -3.38 -3.77 5.68
N PRO A 63 -3.06 -2.90 6.65
CA PRO A 63 -3.35 -1.48 6.53
C PRO A 63 -2.67 -0.85 5.30
N ASN A 64 -3.38 0.07 4.63
CA ASN A 64 -2.78 0.84 3.54
C ASN A 64 -1.58 1.65 4.06
N PRO A 65 -0.49 1.79 3.26
CA PRO A 65 0.67 2.56 3.69
C PRO A 65 0.31 4.04 3.88
N GLU A 66 0.85 4.66 4.92
CA GLU A 66 0.73 6.11 5.09
C GLU A 66 1.81 6.88 4.31
N LEU A 67 2.99 6.27 4.19
CA LEU A 67 4.16 6.81 3.51
C LEU A 67 4.80 5.72 2.64
N MET A 68 5.07 6.06 1.37
CA MET A 68 5.86 5.25 0.45
C MET A 68 7.16 5.99 0.13
N ILE A 69 8.28 5.33 0.38
CA ILE A 69 9.61 5.85 0.10
C ILE A 69 10.16 5.14 -1.13
N ARG A 70 10.58 5.90 -2.14
CA ARG A 70 11.29 5.38 -3.30
C ARG A 70 12.65 6.03 -3.47
N THR A 71 13.67 5.18 -3.46
CA THR A 71 15.07 5.53 -3.68
C THR A 71 15.41 5.68 -5.17
N SER A 72 16.66 6.05 -5.45
CA SER A 72 17.29 6.15 -6.77
C SER A 72 16.78 7.23 -7.72
N GLY A 73 16.04 8.23 -7.22
CA GLY A 73 15.64 9.41 -8.00
C GLY A 73 14.52 9.20 -9.02
N GLU A 74 13.88 8.03 -9.00
CA GLU A 74 12.84 7.66 -9.96
C GLU A 74 11.44 8.10 -9.50
N TYR A 75 10.78 8.98 -10.25
CA TYR A 75 9.43 9.50 -9.93
C TYR A 75 8.32 8.65 -10.54
N ARG A 76 8.24 7.39 -10.10
CA ARG A 76 7.17 6.46 -10.50
C ARG A 76 6.91 5.51 -9.34
N ILE A 77 5.76 4.84 -9.32
CA ILE A 77 5.50 3.75 -8.37
C ILE A 77 5.87 2.38 -8.94
N SER A 78 6.09 2.29 -10.27
CA SER A 78 6.49 1.08 -10.98
C SER A 78 5.62 -0.14 -10.67
N ASN A 79 4.29 0.03 -10.72
CA ASN A 79 3.34 -1.06 -10.52
C ASN A 79 3.42 -1.71 -9.12
N PHE A 80 3.83 -0.93 -8.11
CA PHE A 80 3.82 -1.32 -6.71
C PHE A 80 2.58 -0.78 -6.01
N LEU A 81 1.86 -1.64 -5.26
CA LEU A 81 0.73 -1.31 -4.39
C LEU A 81 -0.29 -0.32 -5.02
N LEU A 82 -0.71 -0.57 -6.26
CA LEU A 82 -1.50 0.40 -7.03
C LEU A 82 -2.80 0.83 -6.35
N TRP A 83 -3.47 -0.11 -5.67
CA TRP A 83 -4.72 0.17 -4.96
C TRP A 83 -4.45 0.84 -3.62
N GLN A 84 -3.49 0.30 -2.87
CA GLN A 84 -3.18 0.69 -1.51
C GLN A 84 -2.53 2.07 -1.44
N LEU A 85 -1.83 2.49 -2.50
CA LEU A 85 -1.18 3.80 -2.58
C LEU A 85 -2.10 4.97 -2.95
N ALA A 86 -3.42 4.73 -3.13
CA ALA A 86 -4.36 5.75 -3.62
C ALA A 86 -4.35 7.07 -2.82
N TYR A 87 -4.08 6.99 -1.51
CA TYR A 87 -4.00 8.15 -0.60
C TYR A 87 -2.69 8.20 0.20
N THR A 88 -1.69 7.43 -0.23
CA THR A 88 -0.39 7.35 0.44
C THR A 88 0.48 8.55 0.07
N GLU A 89 1.18 9.12 1.04
CA GLU A 89 2.17 10.15 0.75
C GLU A 89 3.41 9.54 0.09
N LEU A 90 3.88 10.16 -0.99
CA LEU A 90 5.02 9.68 -1.75
C LEU A 90 6.26 10.54 -1.45
N HIS A 91 7.33 9.88 -1.02
CA HIS A 91 8.64 10.47 -0.80
C HIS A 91 9.67 9.84 -1.74
N PHE A 92 10.18 10.65 -2.67
CA PHE A 92 11.20 10.23 -3.64
C PHE A 92 12.54 10.82 -3.24
N THR A 93 13.60 10.00 -3.22
CA THR A 93 14.95 10.44 -2.87
C THR A 93 15.97 9.98 -3.93
N PRO A 94 16.97 10.81 -4.28
CA PRO A 94 18.05 10.39 -5.18
C PRO A 94 19.00 9.37 -4.55
N VAL A 95 18.97 9.20 -3.22
CA VAL A 95 19.82 8.22 -2.50
C VAL A 95 19.59 6.82 -3.04
N LEU A 96 20.66 6.10 -3.37
CA LEU A 96 20.58 4.72 -3.86
C LEU A 96 20.25 3.76 -2.70
N TRP A 97 19.52 2.67 -2.97
CA TRP A 97 19.12 1.72 -1.92
C TRP A 97 20.29 1.17 -1.08
N PRO A 98 21.44 0.78 -1.66
CA PRO A 98 22.60 0.34 -0.88
C PRO A 98 23.20 1.42 0.04
N ASP A 99 22.93 2.70 -0.25
CA ASP A 99 23.41 3.86 0.51
C ASP A 99 22.33 4.42 1.46
N PHE A 100 21.11 3.89 1.43
CA PHE A 100 20.03 4.33 2.30
C PHE A 100 20.32 3.93 3.75
N ARG A 101 20.09 4.86 4.69
CA ARG A 101 20.47 4.75 6.12
C ARG A 101 19.38 5.35 7.01
N ARG A 102 19.54 5.22 8.33
CA ARG A 102 18.54 5.62 9.34
C ARG A 102 18.16 7.11 9.22
N GLU A 103 19.12 7.98 8.97
CA GLU A 103 18.94 9.41 8.81
C GLU A 103 18.00 9.74 7.64
N HIS A 104 18.08 9.00 6.54
CA HIS A 104 17.21 9.16 5.38
C HIS A 104 15.77 8.70 5.67
N LEU A 105 15.59 7.65 6.47
CA LEU A 105 14.27 7.25 6.94
C LEU A 105 13.65 8.32 7.84
N ILE A 106 14.43 8.88 8.77
CA ILE A 106 13.97 9.96 9.65
C ILE A 106 13.58 11.18 8.83
N GLU A 107 14.38 11.55 7.83
CA GLU A 107 14.06 12.64 6.90
C GLU A 107 12.72 12.42 6.19
N ALA A 108 12.49 11.23 5.64
CA ALA A 108 11.24 10.89 4.97
C ALA A 108 10.03 10.96 5.91
N VAL A 109 10.18 10.54 7.17
CA VAL A 109 9.12 10.64 8.19
C VAL A 109 8.87 12.10 8.58
N LEU A 110 9.91 12.91 8.72
CA LEU A 110 9.77 14.34 9.00
C LEU A 110 9.10 15.10 7.84
N ASP A 111 9.40 14.72 6.59
CA ASP A 111 8.71 15.25 5.41
C ASP A 111 7.22 14.88 5.43
N TYR A 112 6.90 13.62 5.69
CA TYR A 112 5.52 13.14 5.86
C TYR A 112 4.74 13.94 6.92
N GLN A 113 5.34 14.16 8.09
CA GLN A 113 4.70 14.88 9.21
C GLN A 113 4.37 16.35 8.90
N LYS A 114 5.08 16.96 7.94
CA LYS A 114 4.82 18.36 7.54
C LYS A 114 3.65 18.49 6.55
N ARG A 115 3.20 17.39 5.95
CA ARG A 115 2.13 17.42 4.97
C ARG A 115 0.79 17.52 5.67
N GLU A 116 0.03 18.56 5.34
CA GLU A 116 -1.35 18.67 5.78
C GLU A 116 -2.16 17.58 5.09
N ARG A 117 -2.71 16.64 5.85
CA ARG A 117 -3.70 15.68 5.33
C ARG A 117 -4.94 16.45 4.89
N ARG A 118 -5.00 16.69 3.58
CA ARG A 118 -6.04 17.53 3.02
C ARG A 118 -7.39 16.84 2.90
N PHE A 119 -7.50 15.50 2.85
CA PHE A 119 -8.79 14.80 2.68
C PHE A 119 -9.72 15.46 1.62
N GLY A 120 -9.16 16.01 0.54
CA GLY A 120 -9.90 16.77 -0.48
C GLY A 120 -10.13 18.27 -0.21
N LYS A 121 -9.56 18.83 0.86
CA LYS A 121 -9.59 20.26 1.23
C LYS A 121 -8.38 21.02 0.66
N THR A 122 -8.54 22.29 0.32
CA THR A 122 -7.40 23.17 -0.02
C THR A 122 -6.66 23.60 1.26
N GLY A 123 -5.41 24.07 1.16
CA GLY A 123 -4.62 24.48 2.33
C GLY A 123 -5.25 25.61 3.17
N GLU A 124 -6.08 26.44 2.55
CA GLU A 124 -6.86 27.48 3.26
C GLU A 124 -8.00 26.88 4.08
N GLN A 125 -8.61 25.78 3.62
CA GLN A 125 -9.73 25.09 4.28
C GLN A 125 -9.30 24.21 5.46
N VAL A 126 -8.00 23.94 5.61
CA VAL A 126 -7.45 23.21 6.76
C VAL A 126 -7.13 24.16 7.93
N LYS A 127 -6.95 25.46 7.65
CA LYS A 127 -6.57 26.50 8.64
C LYS A 127 -7.74 27.32 9.19
N SER A 128 -8.97 27.02 8.77
CA SER A 128 -10.20 27.68 9.23
C SER A 128 -10.91 26.85 10.30
#